data_AF-A0A7W5DYZ5-F1
#
_entry.id   AF-A0A7W5DYZ5-F1
#
_cell.length_a   1.000
_cell.length_b   1.000
_cell.length_c   1.000
_cell.angle_alpha   90.00
_cell.angle_beta   90.00
_cell.angle_gamma   90.00
#
_symmetry.space_group_name_H-M   'P 1'
#
loop_
_entity.id
_entity.type
_entity.pdbx_description
1 polymer ?
#
loop_
_entity_poly.entity_id
_entity_poly.type
_entity_poly.pdbx_seq_one_letter_code
_entity_poly.pdbx_strand_id
1 'polypeptide(L)'
;MTTIHLLVIARSLLLSSLCALPAMAQTTPSHWQFAPTPPMGWNSWDTFGTSITEAQAKAQVDAMAEYLLPSGYDVFTVDIQWYQPTANSHHYDVNAIYNLSMDEYGRLTPAVNRFPSATGDLGFKLLADYVHSKGLRFGIHIMRGIPKQAVKQNTPVLGTDLRAKDIALTSSTCPWNPDMYGVDATKPEGQAYYDSIVSMYASWGVDYIKCDDISRPYDNVQKAEIEALRKAIDKTDRPIVLSLSPGATPLSSGEHVMNHANLWRITDDFWDRWGLLREMFERVHAWQPYRHPGAWPDADMIPIGIVDFGRPTKFTPDEQVTLMSLWSIARSPLIFGGDMTKLDDFTLGLLTNREVISVNQASTNNRQVSRKNNLIVWAADVLNSGDQYVALFNAQSSGDNTDFAFADYASPVIAGEGNSQEISVSVKGGKRLVLFVKNGGNGFEHDHAVWVNPVLRGPQGERSLTSLKWTHADSGWGSPRVNRTCEDQPLLVNGESVTGIGTHADSTIIYELPEGYETFTTKGVVSRNGSVVFGVLVDRGEQEITDQSDVSVNLADLGISGNVTVHDLWSGKNLGMFKDRFSRELPLHGAGLYRLTPQSSQGTAR
;
A
#
# COMPACT_ATOMS: atom_id res chain seq x y z
N MET A 1 -16.42 -60.49 74.14
CA MET A 1 -17.53 -59.63 74.60
C MET A 1 -16.97 -58.25 74.88
N THR A 2 -17.61 -57.23 74.32
CA THR A 2 -17.61 -55.81 74.76
C THR A 2 -16.33 -54.96 74.68
N THR A 3 -16.46 -53.92 73.85
CA THR A 3 -15.99 -52.52 74.00
C THR A 3 -14.49 -52.21 73.88
N ILE A 4 -14.09 -51.52 72.80
CA ILE A 4 -12.98 -50.54 72.84
C ILE A 4 -13.34 -49.32 71.96
N HIS A 5 -13.11 -48.15 72.56
CA HIS A 5 -13.46 -46.79 72.13
C HIS A 5 -12.78 -46.31 70.84
N LEU A 6 -13.52 -45.49 70.08
CA LEU A 6 -13.02 -44.61 69.02
C LEU A 6 -12.12 -43.51 69.61
N LEU A 7 -10.95 -43.30 69.02
CA LEU A 7 -10.16 -42.08 69.14
C LEU A 7 -10.10 -41.40 67.77
N VAL A 8 -10.53 -40.15 67.71
CA VAL A 8 -10.57 -39.27 66.54
C VAL A 8 -9.16 -38.75 66.26
N ILE A 9 -8.68 -38.88 65.01
CA ILE A 9 -7.53 -38.13 64.49
C ILE A 9 -7.99 -37.41 63.23
N ALA A 10 -7.96 -36.08 63.29
CA ALA A 10 -8.27 -35.17 62.20
C ALA A 10 -7.22 -35.27 61.08
N ARG A 11 -7.68 -35.34 59.83
CA ARG A 11 -6.87 -35.06 58.64
C ARG A 11 -7.54 -33.93 57.86
N SER A 12 -6.83 -32.81 57.78
CA SER A 12 -7.18 -31.63 56.99
C SER A 12 -7.09 -31.96 55.49
N LEU A 13 -8.20 -31.82 54.77
CA LEU A 13 -8.25 -31.82 53.31
C LEU A 13 -8.27 -30.36 52.83
N LEU A 14 -7.17 -29.93 52.22
CA LEU A 14 -7.11 -28.70 51.42
C LEU A 14 -7.82 -28.95 50.08
N LEU A 15 -9.03 -28.38 49.90
CA LEU A 15 -9.65 -28.24 48.59
C LEU A 15 -9.04 -27.02 47.89
N SER A 16 -8.26 -27.25 46.84
CA SER A 16 -7.88 -26.21 45.88
C SER A 16 -9.01 -26.04 44.85
N SER A 17 -9.89 -25.06 45.09
CA SER A 17 -10.88 -24.60 44.11
C SER A 17 -10.15 -23.91 42.95
N LEU A 18 -10.03 -24.58 41.80
CA LEU A 18 -9.73 -23.90 40.54
C LEU A 18 -10.97 -23.10 40.13
N CYS A 19 -10.96 -21.79 40.39
CA CYS A 19 -11.85 -20.86 39.70
C CYS A 19 -11.42 -20.77 38.22
N ALA A 20 -12.07 -21.53 37.35
CA ALA A 20 -12.04 -21.26 35.92
C ALA A 20 -12.83 -19.98 35.68
N LEU A 21 -12.13 -18.87 35.43
CA LEU A 21 -12.75 -17.66 34.91
C LEU A 21 -13.28 -17.97 33.50
N PRO A 22 -14.55 -17.66 33.18
CA PRO A 22 -15.02 -17.79 31.81
C PRO A 22 -14.25 -16.78 30.96
N ALA A 23 -13.53 -17.27 29.95
CA ALA A 23 -13.03 -16.41 28.89
C ALA A 23 -14.25 -15.72 28.26
N MET A 24 -14.40 -14.41 28.45
CA MET A 24 -15.37 -13.64 27.69
C MET A 24 -14.94 -13.75 26.23
N ALA A 25 -15.71 -14.48 25.43
CA ALA A 25 -15.55 -14.46 23.99
C ALA A 25 -15.74 -13.01 23.53
N GLN A 26 -14.68 -12.40 23.00
CA GLN A 26 -14.75 -11.06 22.42
C GLN A 26 -15.78 -11.12 21.29
N THR A 27 -16.91 -10.43 21.46
CA THR A 27 -17.96 -10.39 20.45
C THR A 27 -17.43 -9.68 19.23
N THR A 28 -17.49 -10.33 18.06
CA THR A 28 -17.12 -9.73 16.77
C THR A 28 -17.85 -8.40 16.58
N PRO A 29 -17.16 -7.30 16.25
CA PRO A 29 -17.80 -6.00 16.03
C PRO A 29 -18.87 -6.07 14.93
N SER A 30 -20.05 -5.52 15.18
CA SER A 30 -21.18 -5.61 14.23
C SER A 30 -20.87 -5.02 12.86
N HIS A 31 -20.08 -3.94 12.80
CA HIS A 31 -19.71 -3.27 11.55
C HIS A 31 -18.85 -4.14 10.62
N TRP A 32 -18.28 -5.25 11.09
CA TRP A 32 -17.56 -6.20 10.23
C TRP A 32 -18.47 -6.77 9.13
N GLN A 33 -19.79 -6.84 9.36
CA GLN A 33 -20.75 -7.27 8.35
C GLN A 33 -20.90 -6.29 7.17
N PHE A 34 -20.38 -5.06 7.27
CA PHE A 34 -20.46 -4.07 6.19
C PHE A 34 -19.42 -4.30 5.09
N ALA A 35 -18.37 -5.09 5.37
CA ALA A 35 -17.32 -5.45 4.43
C ALA A 35 -16.87 -6.91 4.62
N PRO A 36 -17.77 -7.91 4.43
CA PRO A 36 -17.46 -9.32 4.69
C PRO A 36 -16.36 -9.88 3.77
N THR A 37 -16.12 -9.24 2.64
CA THR A 37 -14.98 -9.42 1.74
C THR A 37 -14.26 -8.07 1.56
N PRO A 38 -12.99 -8.05 1.10
CA PRO A 38 -12.30 -6.80 0.82
C PRO A 38 -13.11 -5.97 -0.18
N PRO A 39 -13.39 -4.68 0.10
CA PRO A 39 -14.10 -3.82 -0.84
C PRO A 39 -13.43 -3.78 -2.21
N MET A 40 -14.23 -3.80 -3.27
CA MET A 40 -13.79 -3.62 -4.66
C MET A 40 -14.44 -2.35 -5.20
N GLY A 41 -13.65 -1.45 -5.77
CA GLY A 41 -14.16 -0.12 -6.12
C GLY A 41 -13.25 0.70 -7.00
N TRP A 42 -13.58 1.98 -7.09
CA TRP A 42 -12.82 3.02 -7.77
C TRP A 42 -12.70 4.26 -6.89
N ASN A 43 -11.58 4.96 -7.00
CA ASN A 43 -11.32 6.21 -6.30
C ASN A 43 -10.72 7.26 -7.24
N SER A 44 -11.15 8.52 -7.10
CA SER A 44 -10.78 9.60 -8.02
C SER A 44 -9.36 10.16 -7.88
N TRP A 45 -8.64 9.85 -6.80
CA TRP A 45 -7.37 10.50 -6.47
C TRP A 45 -6.32 10.32 -7.57
N ASP A 46 -6.00 9.08 -7.95
CA ASP A 46 -4.90 8.82 -8.88
C ASP A 46 -5.15 9.43 -10.26
N THR A 47 -6.41 9.61 -10.68
CA THR A 47 -6.74 10.18 -11.99
C THR A 47 -6.93 11.70 -11.97
N PHE A 48 -7.63 12.23 -10.95
CA PHE A 48 -8.14 13.61 -10.93
C PHE A 48 -7.59 14.45 -9.77
N GLY A 49 -6.79 13.86 -8.88
CA GLY A 49 -6.35 14.48 -7.64
C GLY A 49 -7.54 15.05 -6.86
N THR A 50 -7.44 16.33 -6.51
CA THR A 50 -8.47 17.07 -5.76
C THR A 50 -9.65 17.56 -6.61
N SER A 51 -9.63 17.36 -7.94
CA SER A 51 -10.31 18.26 -8.89
C SER A 51 -11.49 17.67 -9.66
N ILE A 52 -11.88 16.42 -9.38
CA ILE A 52 -12.99 15.77 -10.09
C ILE A 52 -14.27 16.63 -10.08
N THR A 53 -14.97 16.66 -11.22
CA THR A 53 -16.27 17.32 -11.42
C THR A 53 -17.41 16.31 -11.48
N GLU A 54 -18.66 16.74 -11.30
CA GLU A 54 -19.83 15.86 -11.39
C GLU A 54 -19.97 15.18 -12.75
N ALA A 55 -19.68 15.89 -13.84
CA ALA A 55 -19.74 15.31 -15.18
C ALA A 55 -18.72 14.17 -15.36
N GLN A 56 -17.49 14.38 -14.88
CA GLN A 56 -16.46 13.34 -14.86
C GLN A 56 -16.86 12.18 -13.94
N ALA A 57 -17.40 12.48 -12.75
CA ALA A 57 -17.88 11.47 -11.82
C ALA A 57 -18.96 10.57 -12.47
N LYS A 58 -19.95 11.16 -13.14
CA LYS A 58 -20.99 10.41 -13.85
C LYS A 58 -20.44 9.55 -14.98
N ALA A 59 -19.47 10.06 -15.74
CA ALA A 59 -18.81 9.28 -16.79
C ALA A 59 -18.04 8.06 -16.23
N GLN A 60 -17.34 8.24 -15.10
CA GLN A 60 -16.67 7.13 -14.41
C GLN A 60 -17.68 6.13 -13.84
N VAL A 61 -18.79 6.60 -13.27
CA VAL A 61 -19.89 5.75 -12.77
C VAL A 61 -20.49 4.90 -13.90
N ASP A 62 -20.72 5.49 -15.08
CA ASP A 62 -21.22 4.76 -16.25
C ASP A 62 -20.22 3.68 -16.70
N ALA A 63 -18.92 4.03 -16.80
CA ALA A 63 -17.87 3.08 -17.15
C ALA A 63 -17.72 1.95 -16.12
N MET A 64 -17.79 2.28 -14.82
CA MET A 64 -17.71 1.28 -13.75
C MET A 64 -18.86 0.28 -13.83
N ALA A 65 -20.09 0.77 -14.04
CA ALA A 65 -21.28 -0.05 -14.16
C ALA A 65 -21.22 -0.97 -15.40
N GLU A 66 -20.63 -0.50 -16.50
CA GLU A 66 -20.47 -1.27 -17.73
C GLU A 66 -19.36 -2.33 -17.60
N TYR A 67 -18.16 -1.93 -17.17
CA TYR A 67 -16.96 -2.74 -17.31
C TYR A 67 -16.58 -3.53 -16.04
N LEU A 68 -16.78 -2.95 -14.85
CA LEU A 68 -16.21 -3.50 -13.61
C LEU A 68 -17.25 -4.08 -12.65
N LEU A 69 -18.47 -3.53 -12.61
CA LEU A 69 -19.58 -4.04 -11.79
C LEU A 69 -19.91 -5.53 -12.08
N PRO A 70 -19.90 -6.01 -13.34
CA PRO A 70 -20.11 -7.45 -13.60
C PRO A 70 -19.06 -8.38 -12.97
N SER A 71 -17.92 -7.83 -12.55
CA SER A 71 -16.83 -8.53 -11.85
C SER A 71 -16.81 -8.28 -10.34
N GLY A 72 -17.76 -7.49 -9.81
CA GLY A 72 -17.96 -7.26 -8.38
C GLY A 72 -17.45 -5.91 -7.85
N TYR A 73 -16.91 -5.04 -8.70
CA TYR A 73 -16.54 -3.68 -8.27
C TYR A 73 -17.80 -2.83 -8.09
N ASP A 74 -18.07 -2.39 -6.86
CA ASP A 74 -19.32 -1.70 -6.56
C ASP A 74 -19.15 -0.40 -5.75
N VAL A 75 -17.96 -0.05 -5.24
CA VAL A 75 -17.75 1.20 -4.50
C VAL A 75 -17.18 2.30 -5.40
N PHE A 76 -17.95 3.36 -5.67
CA PHE A 76 -17.47 4.56 -6.37
C PHE A 76 -17.16 5.69 -5.39
N THR A 77 -15.90 6.12 -5.27
CA THR A 77 -15.47 7.11 -4.28
C THR A 77 -15.01 8.43 -4.90
N VAL A 78 -15.58 9.55 -4.46
CA VAL A 78 -15.05 10.90 -4.71
C VAL A 78 -14.02 11.23 -3.63
N ASP A 79 -12.76 11.37 -4.03
CA ASP A 79 -11.65 11.64 -3.10
C ASP A 79 -11.60 13.13 -2.67
N ILE A 80 -10.54 13.50 -1.96
CA ILE A 80 -10.42 14.70 -1.12
C ILE A 80 -10.77 16.02 -1.83
N GLN A 81 -11.15 17.01 -1.02
CA GLN A 81 -11.35 18.39 -1.43
C GLN A 81 -12.48 18.61 -2.45
N TRP A 82 -13.48 17.74 -2.50
CA TRP A 82 -14.74 18.01 -3.19
C TRP A 82 -15.46 19.31 -2.72
N TYR A 83 -15.11 19.78 -1.53
CA TYR A 83 -15.59 21.04 -0.93
C TYR A 83 -14.75 22.28 -1.31
N GLN A 84 -13.63 22.14 -2.03
CA GLN A 84 -12.75 23.24 -2.44
C GLN A 84 -13.07 23.69 -3.87
N PRO A 85 -13.68 24.88 -4.09
CA PRO A 85 -14.10 25.33 -5.41
C PRO A 85 -12.97 25.54 -6.42
N THR A 86 -11.76 25.86 -5.96
CA THR A 86 -10.60 26.19 -6.83
C THR A 86 -9.62 25.04 -7.03
N ALA A 87 -9.94 23.84 -6.52
CA ALA A 87 -9.08 22.67 -6.60
C ALA A 87 -8.86 22.22 -8.06
N ASN A 88 -7.61 21.98 -8.46
CA ASN A 88 -7.25 21.76 -9.87
C ASN A 88 -6.07 20.79 -10.11
N SER A 89 -5.49 20.20 -9.07
CA SER A 89 -4.29 19.35 -9.16
C SER A 89 -4.17 18.40 -7.96
N HIS A 90 -3.03 17.75 -7.76
CA HIS A 90 -2.70 17.07 -6.51
C HIS A 90 -2.30 18.02 -5.36
N HIS A 91 -2.16 19.32 -5.63
CA HIS A 91 -1.70 20.30 -4.65
C HIS A 91 -2.86 20.97 -3.89
N TYR A 92 -2.62 21.22 -2.61
CA TYR A 92 -3.53 21.96 -1.74
C TYR A 92 -3.15 23.45 -1.69
N ASP A 93 -4.04 24.34 -2.11
CA ASP A 93 -3.80 25.79 -2.03
C ASP A 93 -3.99 26.31 -0.61
N VAL A 94 -2.87 26.57 0.08
CA VAL A 94 -2.84 27.12 1.44
C VAL A 94 -3.51 28.49 1.57
N ASN A 95 -3.70 29.22 0.46
CA ASN A 95 -4.38 30.52 0.47
C ASN A 95 -5.90 30.40 0.39
N ALA A 96 -6.42 29.22 0.02
CA ALA A 96 -7.84 28.99 -0.20
C ALA A 96 -8.57 28.34 1.01
N ILE A 97 -7.89 28.19 2.15
CA ILE A 97 -8.42 27.50 3.35
C ILE A 97 -9.59 28.20 4.05
N TYR A 98 -9.87 29.46 3.69
CA TYR A 98 -11.00 30.24 4.18
C TYR A 98 -12.06 30.50 3.11
N ASN A 99 -12.02 29.74 2.02
CA ASN A 99 -13.00 29.75 0.94
C ASN A 99 -13.51 28.32 0.63
N LEU A 100 -13.67 27.50 1.66
CA LEU A 100 -14.24 26.17 1.55
C LEU A 100 -15.77 26.26 1.48
N SER A 101 -16.39 25.42 0.66
CA SER A 101 -17.85 25.23 0.66
C SER A 101 -18.25 24.53 1.96
N MET A 102 -19.11 25.19 2.73
CA MET A 102 -19.44 24.84 4.11
C MET A 102 -20.83 25.38 4.46
N ASP A 103 -21.59 24.64 5.25
CA ASP A 103 -22.89 25.09 5.77
C ASP A 103 -22.76 25.95 7.04
N GLU A 104 -23.88 26.41 7.57
CA GLU A 104 -23.93 27.27 8.76
C GLU A 104 -23.47 26.58 10.06
N TYR A 105 -23.37 25.25 10.08
CA TYR A 105 -22.93 24.45 11.24
C TYR A 105 -21.45 24.06 11.15
N GLY A 106 -20.72 24.60 10.18
CA GLY A 106 -19.29 24.31 10.00
C GLY A 106 -19.02 22.96 9.33
N ARG A 107 -20.01 22.36 8.66
CA ARG A 107 -19.87 21.08 7.96
C ARG A 107 -19.57 21.34 6.49
N LEU A 108 -18.55 20.68 5.94
CA LEU A 108 -18.15 20.89 4.54
C LEU A 108 -19.20 20.35 3.56
N THR A 109 -19.46 21.10 2.50
CA THR A 109 -20.46 20.78 1.46
C THR A 109 -19.83 20.80 0.06
N PRO A 110 -20.40 20.08 -0.93
CA PRO A 110 -19.81 20.03 -2.27
C PRO A 110 -19.73 21.40 -2.93
N ALA A 111 -18.59 21.69 -3.54
CA ALA A 111 -18.40 22.93 -4.27
C ALA A 111 -19.31 22.95 -5.51
N VAL A 112 -20.35 23.78 -5.49
CA VAL A 112 -21.44 23.78 -6.48
C VAL A 112 -20.95 24.08 -7.92
N ASN A 113 -19.85 24.80 -8.08
CA ASN A 113 -19.24 25.02 -9.39
C ASN A 113 -18.70 23.72 -10.02
N ARG A 114 -18.32 22.73 -9.20
CA ARG A 114 -17.84 21.41 -9.62
C ARG A 114 -18.95 20.36 -9.57
N PHE A 115 -19.88 20.51 -8.65
CA PHE A 115 -21.05 19.65 -8.45
C PHE A 115 -22.36 20.44 -8.52
N PRO A 116 -22.82 20.81 -9.73
CA PRO A 116 -24.01 21.66 -9.89
C PRO A 116 -25.30 21.07 -9.29
N SER A 117 -25.40 19.73 -9.20
CA SER A 117 -26.54 19.07 -8.56
C SER A 117 -26.59 19.24 -7.04
N ALA A 118 -25.49 19.69 -6.42
CA ALA A 118 -25.41 19.97 -4.98
C ALA A 118 -26.01 21.34 -4.59
N THR A 119 -26.66 22.04 -5.53
CA THR A 119 -27.35 23.31 -5.27
C THR A 119 -28.39 23.19 -4.15
N GLY A 120 -28.50 24.23 -3.31
CA GLY A 120 -29.35 24.23 -2.12
C GLY A 120 -28.80 23.30 -1.03
N ASP A 121 -29.69 22.63 -0.29
CA ASP A 121 -29.33 21.75 0.84
C ASP A 121 -29.18 20.27 0.41
N LEU A 122 -29.07 20.00 -0.89
CA LEU A 122 -29.06 18.64 -1.44
C LEU A 122 -27.72 17.92 -1.27
N GLY A 123 -26.61 18.67 -1.17
CA GLY A 123 -25.25 18.12 -1.10
C GLY A 123 -25.01 17.04 -2.15
N PHE A 124 -24.47 15.88 -1.76
CA PHE A 124 -24.22 14.79 -2.72
C PHE A 124 -25.44 13.93 -3.06
N LYS A 125 -26.63 14.21 -2.52
CA LYS A 125 -27.78 13.32 -2.64
C LYS A 125 -28.08 12.91 -4.09
N LEU A 126 -28.10 13.86 -5.02
CA LEU A 126 -28.42 13.57 -6.42
C LEU A 126 -27.32 12.78 -7.15
N LEU A 127 -26.05 12.96 -6.76
CA LEU A 127 -24.96 12.16 -7.30
C LEU A 127 -25.00 10.74 -6.72
N ALA A 128 -25.24 10.60 -5.42
CA ALA A 128 -25.39 9.29 -4.78
C ALA A 128 -26.59 8.53 -5.35
N ASP A 129 -27.76 9.17 -5.51
CA ASP A 129 -28.94 8.58 -6.13
C ASP A 129 -28.63 8.09 -7.56
N TYR A 130 -27.81 8.85 -8.32
CA TYR A 130 -27.34 8.42 -9.65
C TYR A 130 -26.45 7.18 -9.57
N VAL A 131 -25.48 7.14 -8.66
CA VAL A 131 -24.59 6.00 -8.41
C VAL A 131 -25.42 4.75 -8.03
N HIS A 132 -26.36 4.90 -7.10
CA HIS A 132 -27.26 3.81 -6.68
C HIS A 132 -28.15 3.33 -7.81
N SER A 133 -28.61 4.22 -8.71
CA SER A 133 -29.42 3.83 -9.88
C SER A 133 -28.68 2.91 -10.86
N LYS A 134 -27.34 2.87 -10.78
CA LYS A 134 -26.47 1.96 -11.55
C LYS A 134 -26.13 0.66 -10.81
N GLY A 135 -26.66 0.46 -9.60
CA GLY A 135 -26.35 -0.70 -8.76
C GLY A 135 -25.03 -0.60 -8.01
N LEU A 136 -24.43 0.60 -7.95
CA LEU A 136 -23.18 0.87 -7.24
C LEU A 136 -23.48 1.48 -5.86
N ARG A 137 -22.45 1.54 -5.00
CA ARG A 137 -22.39 2.21 -3.70
C ARG A 137 -21.56 3.48 -3.81
N PHE A 138 -21.96 4.54 -3.09
CA PHE A 138 -21.33 5.85 -3.18
C PHE A 138 -20.42 6.13 -1.98
N GLY A 139 -19.18 6.54 -2.24
CA GLY A 139 -18.19 6.87 -1.25
C GLY A 139 -17.69 8.32 -1.33
N ILE A 140 -17.28 8.86 -0.20
CA ILE A 140 -16.59 10.15 -0.12
C ILE A 140 -15.34 10.06 0.75
N HIS A 141 -14.35 10.86 0.41
CA HIS A 141 -13.21 11.15 1.28
C HIS A 141 -13.54 12.32 2.22
N ILE A 142 -13.08 12.26 3.46
CA ILE A 142 -13.13 13.38 4.41
C ILE A 142 -11.75 13.57 5.06
N MET A 143 -11.42 14.82 5.37
CA MET A 143 -10.33 15.11 6.30
C MET A 143 -10.83 14.98 7.74
N ARG A 144 -9.99 14.44 8.62
CA ARG A 144 -10.22 14.46 10.08
C ARG A 144 -10.52 15.88 10.58
N GLY A 145 -11.42 15.95 11.56
CA GLY A 145 -11.61 17.12 12.39
C GLY A 145 -12.58 18.16 11.84
N ILE A 146 -12.32 19.43 12.14
CA ILE A 146 -13.21 20.58 11.87
C ILE A 146 -12.50 21.65 11.02
N PRO A 147 -13.18 22.29 10.04
CA PRO A 147 -12.54 23.28 9.19
C PRO A 147 -11.95 24.45 9.97
N LYS A 148 -10.72 24.88 9.63
CA LYS A 148 -10.14 26.12 10.17
C LYS A 148 -11.02 27.33 9.89
N GLN A 149 -11.76 27.30 8.77
CA GLN A 149 -12.81 28.27 8.44
C GLN A 149 -13.93 28.31 9.47
N ALA A 150 -14.50 27.17 9.87
CA ALA A 150 -15.52 27.06 10.91
C ALA A 150 -15.03 27.63 12.24
N VAL A 151 -13.79 27.29 12.63
CA VAL A 151 -13.16 27.78 13.87
C VAL A 151 -12.94 29.30 13.81
N LYS A 152 -12.48 29.84 12.68
CA LYS A 152 -12.30 31.29 12.49
C LYS A 152 -13.64 32.05 12.60
N GLN A 153 -14.68 31.52 11.96
CA GLN A 153 -16.03 32.11 11.96
C GLN A 153 -16.81 31.81 13.26
N ASN A 154 -16.32 30.85 14.06
CA ASN A 154 -16.95 30.34 15.27
C ASN A 154 -18.41 29.88 15.04
N THR A 155 -18.61 29.06 14.01
CA THR A 155 -19.93 28.52 13.64
C THR A 155 -20.53 27.69 14.78
N PRO A 156 -21.86 27.65 14.92
CA PRO A 156 -22.54 26.75 15.85
C PRO A 156 -22.23 25.28 15.54
N VAL A 157 -22.18 24.44 16.58
CA VAL A 157 -22.15 22.98 16.43
C VAL A 157 -23.57 22.45 16.54
N LEU A 158 -24.06 21.84 15.46
CA LEU A 158 -25.45 21.35 15.37
C LEU A 158 -25.79 20.43 16.55
N GLY A 159 -26.92 20.69 17.21
CA GLY A 159 -27.40 19.89 18.34
C GLY A 159 -26.75 20.24 19.69
N THR A 160 -25.98 21.32 19.78
CA THR A 160 -25.35 21.78 21.03
C THR A 160 -25.47 23.30 21.19
N ASP A 161 -25.22 23.81 22.40
CA ASP A 161 -25.07 25.25 22.66
C ASP A 161 -23.63 25.76 22.41
N LEU A 162 -22.71 24.86 22.04
CA LEU A 162 -21.30 25.17 21.80
C LEU A 162 -21.03 25.54 20.34
N ARG A 163 -19.83 26.08 20.11
CA ARG A 163 -19.36 26.54 18.81
C ARG A 163 -18.03 25.89 18.43
N ALA A 164 -17.65 26.06 17.17
CA ALA A 164 -16.46 25.44 16.61
C ALA A 164 -15.17 25.67 17.44
N LYS A 165 -14.99 26.85 18.06
CA LYS A 165 -13.82 27.14 18.91
C LYS A 165 -13.79 26.34 20.21
N ASP A 166 -14.94 25.90 20.72
CA ASP A 166 -15.03 25.20 22.00
C ASP A 166 -14.61 23.73 21.91
N ILE A 167 -14.69 23.17 20.69
CA ILE A 167 -14.37 21.76 20.41
C ILE A 167 -13.09 21.57 19.58
N ALA A 168 -12.53 22.64 19.00
CA ALA A 168 -11.33 22.55 18.17
C ALA A 168 -10.04 22.43 18.99
N LEU A 169 -9.20 21.48 18.60
CA LEU A 169 -7.83 21.32 19.10
C LEU A 169 -6.87 22.02 18.13
N THR A 170 -6.64 23.32 18.31
CA THR A 170 -5.86 24.13 17.37
C THR A 170 -4.37 23.76 17.28
N SER A 171 -3.85 22.97 18.23
CA SER A 171 -2.52 22.37 18.19
C SER A 171 -2.46 21.05 17.41
N SER A 172 -3.60 20.46 17.08
CA SER A 172 -3.71 19.25 16.28
C SER A 172 -4.04 19.66 14.84
N THR A 173 -3.07 19.49 13.94
CA THR A 173 -3.19 19.87 12.52
C THR A 173 -2.64 18.77 11.63
N CYS A 174 -3.11 18.73 10.39
CA CYS A 174 -2.50 17.91 9.36
C CYS A 174 -1.21 18.56 8.83
N PRO A 175 -0.10 17.81 8.67
CA PRO A 175 1.17 18.36 8.17
C PRO A 175 1.20 18.59 6.66
N TRP A 176 0.33 17.94 5.89
CA TRP A 176 0.34 17.99 4.41
C TRP A 176 -0.92 18.63 3.80
N ASN A 177 -2.02 18.77 4.56
CA ASN A 177 -3.22 19.49 4.15
C ASN A 177 -3.55 20.61 5.15
N PRO A 178 -3.91 21.82 4.68
CA PRO A 178 -4.05 22.97 5.56
C PRO A 178 -5.49 23.22 6.06
N ASP A 179 -6.47 22.41 5.68
CA ASP A 179 -7.91 22.74 5.78
C ASP A 179 -8.47 22.65 7.20
N MET A 180 -7.98 21.70 8.03
CA MET A 180 -8.63 21.29 9.27
C MET A 180 -7.79 21.49 10.54
N TYR A 181 -8.48 21.65 11.67
CA TYR A 181 -7.95 21.35 13.01
C TYR A 181 -8.55 20.03 13.50
N GLY A 182 -7.87 19.36 14.43
CA GLY A 182 -8.47 18.24 15.16
C GLY A 182 -9.65 18.67 16.04
N VAL A 183 -10.50 17.71 16.39
CA VAL A 183 -11.63 17.90 17.31
C VAL A 183 -11.36 17.17 18.61
N ASP A 184 -11.73 17.77 19.75
CA ASP A 184 -11.74 17.11 21.05
C ASP A 184 -12.92 16.14 21.15
N ALA A 185 -12.79 15.00 20.46
CA ALA A 185 -13.78 13.95 20.39
C ALA A 185 -13.98 13.19 21.72
N THR A 186 -13.19 13.52 22.75
CA THR A 186 -13.38 12.97 24.11
C THR A 186 -14.56 13.61 24.84
N LYS A 187 -15.03 14.78 24.36
CA LYS A 187 -16.19 15.49 24.89
C LYS A 187 -17.47 15.15 24.14
N PRO A 188 -18.64 15.16 24.81
CA PRO A 188 -19.93 14.94 24.16
C PRO A 188 -20.19 15.85 22.95
N GLU A 189 -19.73 17.10 22.99
CA GLU A 189 -19.95 18.08 21.93
C GLU A 189 -19.02 17.88 20.72
N GLY A 190 -17.80 17.37 20.96
CA GLY A 190 -16.93 16.90 19.89
C GLY A 190 -17.50 15.67 19.19
N GLN A 191 -18.08 14.73 19.96
CA GLN A 191 -18.84 13.61 19.41
C GLN A 191 -20.07 14.09 18.64
N ALA A 192 -20.82 15.08 19.16
CA ALA A 192 -22.00 15.63 18.49
C ALA A 192 -21.66 16.25 17.13
N TYR A 193 -20.49 16.89 16.99
CA TYR A 193 -20.00 17.35 15.69
C TYR A 193 -19.80 16.19 14.70
N TYR A 194 -19.14 15.11 15.13
CA TYR A 194 -18.99 13.90 14.30
C TYR A 194 -20.34 13.23 13.96
N ASP A 195 -21.27 13.17 14.91
CA ASP A 195 -22.64 12.70 14.65
C ASP A 195 -23.31 13.55 13.57
N SER A 196 -23.13 14.88 13.61
CA SER A 196 -23.76 15.81 12.68
C SER A 196 -23.23 15.72 11.24
N ILE A 197 -21.93 15.46 11.07
CA ILE A 197 -21.34 15.28 9.73
C ILE A 197 -21.71 13.92 9.15
N VAL A 198 -21.67 12.84 9.95
CA VAL A 198 -22.02 11.50 9.47
C VAL A 198 -23.52 11.39 9.19
N SER A 199 -24.37 12.02 9.99
CA SER A 199 -25.81 12.10 9.69
C SER A 199 -26.09 12.85 8.39
N MET A 200 -25.31 13.89 8.06
CA MET A 200 -25.40 14.60 6.78
C MET A 200 -24.96 13.71 5.62
N TYR A 201 -23.87 12.95 5.77
CA TYR A 201 -23.40 12.01 4.75
C TYR A 201 -24.41 10.87 4.52
N ALA A 202 -25.01 10.36 5.59
CA ALA A 202 -26.05 9.35 5.52
C ALA A 202 -27.31 9.87 4.81
N SER A 203 -27.71 11.14 5.03
CA SER A 203 -28.86 11.74 4.34
C SER A 203 -28.60 11.99 2.84
N TRP A 204 -27.34 12.15 2.44
CA TRP A 204 -26.94 12.13 1.03
C TRP A 204 -26.91 10.73 0.43
N GLY A 205 -26.97 9.66 1.21
CA GLY A 205 -26.85 8.30 0.70
C GLY A 205 -25.40 7.81 0.55
N VAL A 206 -24.45 8.31 1.35
CA VAL A 206 -23.08 7.77 1.37
C VAL A 206 -23.05 6.37 1.99
N ASP A 207 -22.40 5.41 1.33
CA ASP A 207 -22.18 4.02 1.76
C ASP A 207 -20.75 3.77 2.26
N TYR A 208 -19.82 4.68 1.98
CA TYR A 208 -18.40 4.50 2.22
C TYR A 208 -17.73 5.83 2.60
N ILE A 209 -16.98 5.86 3.69
CA ILE A 209 -16.21 7.03 4.13
C ILE A 209 -14.73 6.64 4.18
N LYS A 210 -13.88 7.39 3.47
CA LYS A 210 -12.42 7.38 3.63
C LYS A 210 -12.01 8.59 4.46
N CYS A 211 -11.59 8.40 5.72
CA CYS A 211 -11.14 9.48 6.59
C CYS A 211 -9.62 9.58 6.59
N ASP A 212 -9.10 10.75 6.27
CA ASP A 212 -7.68 11.05 6.10
C ASP A 212 -7.11 11.89 7.24
N ASP A 213 -5.78 12.00 7.32
CA ASP A 213 -5.04 12.61 8.46
C ASP A 213 -5.30 11.91 9.80
N ILE A 214 -5.71 10.64 9.78
CA ILE A 214 -6.14 9.91 10.98
C ILE A 214 -5.10 8.90 11.48
N SER A 215 -4.12 8.53 10.64
CA SER A 215 -3.18 7.46 10.99
C SER A 215 -1.81 7.93 11.49
N ARG A 216 -1.45 9.20 11.28
CA ARG A 216 -0.15 9.75 11.70
C ARG A 216 -0.26 11.24 12.11
N PRO A 217 -0.05 11.58 13.39
CA PRO A 217 0.21 10.67 14.51
C PRO A 217 -0.99 9.75 14.80
N TYR A 218 -0.77 8.62 15.46
CA TYR A 218 -1.83 7.74 15.98
C TYR A 218 -1.92 7.89 17.50
N ASP A 219 -2.05 9.14 17.96
CA ASP A 219 -2.11 9.44 19.39
C ASP A 219 -3.55 9.41 19.93
N ASN A 220 -3.76 9.89 21.15
CA ASN A 220 -5.07 9.85 21.80
C ASN A 220 -6.13 10.69 21.05
N VAL A 221 -5.72 11.74 20.32
CA VAL A 221 -6.63 12.57 19.53
C VAL A 221 -7.18 11.77 18.35
N GLN A 222 -6.31 11.18 17.52
CA GLN A 222 -6.77 10.40 16.36
C GLN A 222 -7.55 9.16 16.78
N LYS A 223 -7.15 8.47 17.86
CA LYS A 223 -7.94 7.35 18.41
C LYS A 223 -9.35 7.79 18.78
N ALA A 224 -9.49 8.90 19.52
CA ALA A 224 -10.80 9.42 19.90
C ALA A 224 -11.65 9.82 18.67
N GLU A 225 -11.04 10.38 17.63
CA GLU A 225 -11.74 10.74 16.39
C GLU A 225 -12.15 9.52 15.55
N ILE A 226 -11.34 8.46 15.51
CA ILE A 226 -11.70 7.16 14.91
C ILE A 226 -12.91 6.56 15.63
N GLU A 227 -12.86 6.52 16.96
CA GLU A 227 -13.97 6.04 17.77
C GLU A 227 -15.24 6.88 17.56
N ALA A 228 -15.10 8.21 17.44
CA ALA A 228 -16.22 9.10 17.22
C ALA A 228 -16.87 8.90 15.86
N LEU A 229 -16.08 8.69 14.79
CA LEU A 229 -16.58 8.31 13.47
C LEU A 229 -17.33 6.98 13.52
N ARG A 230 -16.76 5.95 14.17
CA ARG A 230 -17.42 4.65 14.34
C ARG A 230 -18.77 4.79 15.05
N LYS A 231 -18.79 5.48 16.21
CA LYS A 231 -20.00 5.75 17.00
C LYS A 231 -21.02 6.56 16.20
N ALA A 232 -20.58 7.54 15.42
CA ALA A 232 -21.44 8.36 14.59
C ALA A 232 -22.08 7.55 13.45
N ILE A 233 -21.34 6.64 12.81
CA ILE A 233 -21.90 5.72 11.80
C ILE A 233 -22.91 4.77 12.44
N ASP A 234 -22.59 4.22 13.62
CA ASP A 234 -23.47 3.26 14.33
C ASP A 234 -24.81 3.89 14.78
N LYS A 235 -24.88 5.22 14.88
CA LYS A 235 -26.13 5.97 15.14
C LYS A 235 -27.00 6.15 13.90
N THR A 236 -26.48 5.86 12.71
CA THR A 236 -27.25 5.94 11.47
C THR A 236 -27.92 4.59 11.18
N ASP A 237 -29.09 4.62 10.56
CA ASP A 237 -29.75 3.41 10.04
C ASP A 237 -29.13 2.92 8.71
N ARG A 238 -27.96 3.45 8.34
CA ARG A 238 -27.29 3.19 7.07
C ARG A 238 -25.97 2.44 7.30
N PRO A 239 -25.73 1.29 6.65
CA PRO A 239 -24.43 0.63 6.71
C PRO A 239 -23.41 1.46 5.93
N ILE A 240 -22.48 2.10 6.65
CA ILE A 240 -21.37 2.87 6.05
C ILE A 240 -20.05 2.16 6.37
N VAL A 241 -19.33 1.78 5.32
CA VAL A 241 -17.97 1.22 5.43
C VAL A 241 -17.00 2.35 5.81
N LEU A 242 -16.18 2.12 6.84
CA LEU A 242 -15.18 3.10 7.28
C LEU A 242 -13.76 2.67 6.88
N SER A 243 -13.12 3.51 6.06
CA SER A 243 -11.73 3.40 5.63
C SER A 243 -10.89 4.50 6.27
N LEU A 244 -9.69 4.16 6.75
CA LEU A 244 -8.76 5.12 7.38
C LEU A 244 -7.50 5.36 6.54
N SER A 245 -7.06 6.62 6.50
CA SER A 245 -5.99 7.14 5.66
C SER A 245 -5.22 8.27 6.39
N PRO A 246 -3.97 8.59 5.99
CA PRO A 246 -3.11 7.80 5.12
C PRO A 246 -2.56 6.62 5.91
N GLY A 247 -1.47 6.01 5.46
CA GLY A 247 -0.69 5.11 6.28
C GLY A 247 0.63 5.77 6.70
N ALA A 248 1.65 5.00 7.02
CA ALA A 248 1.48 3.65 7.55
C ALA A 248 0.83 3.75 8.94
N THR A 249 -0.39 3.19 9.09
CA THR A 249 -0.99 2.93 10.40
C THR A 249 0.03 2.14 11.24
N PRO A 250 0.25 2.47 12.53
CA PRO A 250 1.20 1.72 13.34
C PRO A 250 0.69 0.29 13.59
N LEU A 251 1.53 -0.71 13.34
CA LEU A 251 1.18 -2.13 13.58
C LEU A 251 0.79 -2.42 15.04
N SER A 252 1.36 -1.66 15.97
CA SER A 252 1.01 -1.70 17.41
C SER A 252 -0.43 -1.28 17.71
N SER A 253 -1.11 -0.64 16.76
CA SER A 253 -2.52 -0.24 16.87
C SER A 253 -3.46 -1.18 16.11
N GLY A 254 -2.97 -2.35 15.67
CA GLY A 254 -3.77 -3.30 14.87
C GLY A 254 -5.07 -3.73 15.54
N GLU A 255 -5.05 -4.03 16.84
CA GLU A 255 -6.25 -4.37 17.61
C GLU A 255 -7.23 -3.19 17.71
N HIS A 256 -6.72 -1.96 17.88
CA HIS A 256 -7.57 -0.79 17.95
C HIS A 256 -8.26 -0.55 16.60
N VAL A 257 -7.50 -0.53 15.51
CA VAL A 257 -8.06 -0.19 14.20
C VAL A 257 -9.04 -1.23 13.69
N MET A 258 -8.77 -2.53 13.86
CA MET A 258 -9.69 -3.59 13.44
C MET A 258 -11.03 -3.56 14.20
N ASN A 259 -11.07 -2.97 15.39
CA ASN A 259 -12.28 -2.85 16.20
C ASN A 259 -13.09 -1.57 15.92
N HIS A 260 -12.59 -0.67 15.06
CA HIS A 260 -13.25 0.62 14.79
C HIS A 260 -13.36 0.96 13.31
N ALA A 261 -12.64 0.28 12.41
CA ALA A 261 -12.68 0.51 10.97
C ALA A 261 -12.79 -0.79 10.19
N ASN A 262 -13.40 -0.70 9.00
CA ASN A 262 -13.47 -1.84 8.08
C ASN A 262 -12.17 -2.01 7.29
N LEU A 263 -11.44 -0.92 7.04
CA LEU A 263 -10.14 -0.96 6.40
C LEU A 263 -9.26 0.22 6.80
N TRP A 264 -7.94 0.03 6.72
CA TRP A 264 -6.96 1.06 7.10
C TRP A 264 -5.68 0.92 6.27
N ARG A 265 -5.17 2.07 5.82
CA ARG A 265 -3.95 2.16 5.03
C ARG A 265 -2.73 1.65 5.80
N ILE A 266 -2.01 0.71 5.21
CA ILE A 266 -0.74 0.16 5.73
C ILE A 266 0.49 0.87 5.16
N THR A 267 0.26 1.87 4.31
CA THR A 267 1.26 2.64 3.58
C THR A 267 0.82 4.10 3.42
N ASP A 268 1.78 5.03 3.37
CA ASP A 268 1.57 6.31 2.67
C ASP A 268 1.17 6.08 1.21
N ASP A 269 0.84 7.15 0.48
CA ASP A 269 0.26 7.04 -0.86
C ASP A 269 1.08 6.13 -1.78
N PHE A 270 0.43 5.06 -2.23
CA PHE A 270 0.98 4.11 -3.16
C PHE A 270 0.86 4.67 -4.58
N TRP A 271 1.94 4.55 -5.34
CA TRP A 271 2.03 5.03 -6.71
C TRP A 271 2.76 4.01 -7.57
N ASP A 272 2.73 4.23 -8.88
CA ASP A 272 3.29 3.39 -9.94
C ASP A 272 4.83 3.39 -9.95
N ARG A 273 5.42 2.87 -8.87
CA ARG A 273 6.86 2.79 -8.62
C ARG A 273 7.21 1.43 -8.04
N TRP A 274 8.13 0.72 -8.69
CA TRP A 274 8.59 -0.61 -8.25
C TRP A 274 8.97 -0.65 -6.78
N GLY A 275 9.75 0.32 -6.31
CA GLY A 275 10.19 0.40 -4.92
C GLY A 275 9.03 0.31 -3.93
N LEU A 276 7.92 1.02 -4.19
CA LEU A 276 6.73 0.95 -3.34
C LEU A 276 6.05 -0.42 -3.40
N LEU A 277 5.96 -1.02 -4.60
CA LEU A 277 5.37 -2.34 -4.79
C LEU A 277 6.19 -3.43 -4.08
N ARG A 278 7.52 -3.35 -4.19
CA ARG A 278 8.46 -4.26 -3.52
C ARG A 278 8.34 -4.17 -1.99
N GLU A 279 8.24 -2.97 -1.42
CA GLU A 279 8.04 -2.78 0.03
C GLU A 279 6.66 -3.29 0.51
N MET A 280 5.67 -3.34 -0.39
CA MET A 280 4.34 -3.81 -0.03
C MET A 280 4.31 -5.26 0.43
N PHE A 281 5.18 -6.12 -0.12
CA PHE A 281 5.30 -7.53 0.29
C PHE A 281 5.55 -7.68 1.80
N GLU A 282 6.39 -6.83 2.38
CA GLU A 282 6.68 -6.82 3.82
C GLU A 282 5.49 -6.33 4.63
N ARG A 283 4.86 -5.24 4.16
CA ARG A 283 3.73 -4.62 4.85
C ARG A 283 2.52 -5.55 4.90
N VAL A 284 2.12 -6.13 3.77
CA VAL A 284 0.98 -7.06 3.76
C VAL A 284 1.26 -8.33 4.56
N HIS A 285 2.53 -8.78 4.64
CA HIS A 285 2.90 -9.90 5.51
C HIS A 285 2.78 -9.53 6.98
N ALA A 286 3.34 -8.38 7.40
CA ALA A 286 3.30 -7.92 8.78
C ALA A 286 1.88 -7.72 9.32
N TRP A 287 0.95 -7.32 8.45
CA TRP A 287 -0.46 -7.07 8.79
C TRP A 287 -1.36 -8.32 8.78
N GLN A 288 -0.85 -9.49 8.39
CA GLN A 288 -1.61 -10.76 8.39
C GLN A 288 -2.40 -11.05 9.67
N PRO A 289 -1.86 -10.82 10.90
CA PRO A 289 -2.59 -11.13 12.13
C PRO A 289 -3.88 -10.33 12.34
N TYR A 290 -4.02 -9.16 11.71
CA TYR A 290 -5.17 -8.27 11.88
C TYR A 290 -6.14 -8.32 10.71
N ARG A 291 -5.88 -9.15 9.69
CA ARG A 291 -6.76 -9.33 8.55
C ARG A 291 -7.86 -10.34 8.88
N HIS A 292 -9.09 -9.88 8.83
CA HIS A 292 -10.26 -10.70 9.10
C HIS A 292 -11.43 -10.31 8.17
N PRO A 293 -12.37 -11.21 7.84
CA PRO A 293 -13.66 -10.81 7.28
C PRO A 293 -14.26 -9.63 8.06
N GLY A 294 -14.41 -8.48 7.39
CA GLY A 294 -14.88 -7.23 7.99
C GLY A 294 -13.81 -6.20 8.36
N ALA A 295 -12.53 -6.58 8.41
CA ALA A 295 -11.39 -5.78 8.85
C ALA A 295 -10.16 -6.04 7.96
N TRP A 296 -9.88 -5.10 7.06
CA TRP A 296 -8.93 -5.29 5.96
C TRP A 296 -7.76 -4.31 6.03
N PRO A 297 -6.51 -4.80 6.20
CA PRO A 297 -5.33 -4.00 5.93
C PRO A 297 -5.34 -3.57 4.45
N ASP A 298 -5.28 -2.27 4.21
CA ASP A 298 -5.40 -1.66 2.89
C ASP A 298 -4.03 -1.31 2.32
N ALA A 299 -3.63 -2.02 1.26
CA ALA A 299 -2.40 -1.77 0.51
C ALA A 299 -2.48 -0.53 -0.41
N ASP A 300 -3.60 0.20 -0.36
CA ASP A 300 -3.93 1.40 -1.12
C ASP A 300 -4.38 1.11 -2.57
N MET A 301 -4.71 2.19 -3.28
CA MET A 301 -5.27 2.19 -4.63
C MET A 301 -4.33 1.53 -5.65
N ILE A 302 -4.92 1.11 -6.78
CA ILE A 302 -4.25 0.40 -7.87
C ILE A 302 -3.97 1.40 -9.02
N PRO A 303 -2.74 1.93 -9.15
CA PRO A 303 -2.39 2.99 -10.09
C PRO A 303 -1.99 2.43 -11.48
N ILE A 304 -2.89 1.64 -12.09
CA ILE A 304 -2.70 1.08 -13.44
C ILE A 304 -3.62 1.75 -14.47
N GLY A 305 -3.41 1.50 -15.77
CA GLY A 305 -4.13 2.19 -16.84
C GLY A 305 -3.70 3.65 -16.98
N ILE A 306 -4.66 4.55 -17.21
CA ILE A 306 -4.41 5.99 -17.32
C ILE A 306 -4.64 6.67 -15.97
N VAL A 307 -3.59 7.26 -15.40
CA VAL A 307 -3.55 7.95 -14.10
C VAL A 307 -3.03 9.39 -14.28
N ASP A 308 -2.84 10.13 -13.20
CA ASP A 308 -2.10 11.39 -13.08
C ASP A 308 -2.42 12.36 -14.23
N PHE A 309 -3.69 12.78 -14.31
CA PHE A 309 -4.20 13.71 -15.32
C PHE A 309 -3.99 13.29 -16.78
N GLY A 310 -4.03 11.97 -17.06
CA GLY A 310 -4.02 11.43 -18.43
C GLY A 310 -2.72 10.72 -18.84
N ARG A 311 -1.81 10.50 -17.90
CA ARG A 311 -0.55 9.77 -18.08
C ARG A 311 -0.77 8.26 -17.96
N PRO A 312 -0.19 7.41 -18.83
CA PRO A 312 -0.19 5.97 -18.58
C PRO A 312 0.64 5.61 -17.33
N THR A 313 0.27 4.53 -16.66
CA THR A 313 1.05 3.97 -15.54
C THR A 313 2.50 3.69 -15.95
N LYS A 314 3.43 3.88 -15.01
CA LYS A 314 4.85 3.56 -15.15
C LYS A 314 5.14 2.08 -14.90
N PHE A 315 4.20 1.34 -14.30
CA PHE A 315 4.38 -0.09 -14.14
C PHE A 315 4.39 -0.80 -15.50
N THR A 316 5.40 -1.62 -15.70
CA THR A 316 5.47 -2.60 -16.78
C THR A 316 4.33 -3.62 -16.67
N PRO A 317 4.00 -4.35 -17.75
CA PRO A 317 2.98 -5.40 -17.69
C PRO A 317 3.22 -6.44 -16.59
N ASP A 318 4.48 -6.84 -16.36
CA ASP A 318 4.85 -7.80 -15.31
C ASP A 318 4.63 -7.23 -13.90
N GLU A 319 4.99 -5.96 -13.67
CA GLU A 319 4.71 -5.27 -12.41
C GLU A 319 3.19 -5.13 -12.14
N GLN A 320 2.39 -4.90 -13.18
CA GLN A 320 0.92 -4.84 -13.04
C GLN A 320 0.33 -6.22 -12.67
N VAL A 321 0.84 -7.30 -13.26
CA VAL A 321 0.46 -8.68 -12.88
C VAL A 321 0.91 -8.99 -11.44
N THR A 322 2.11 -8.56 -11.04
CA THR A 322 2.63 -8.69 -9.68
C THR A 322 1.76 -7.93 -8.68
N LEU A 323 1.42 -6.67 -8.98
CA LEU A 323 0.53 -5.83 -8.19
C LEU A 323 -0.80 -6.55 -7.93
N MET A 324 -1.49 -6.96 -9.00
CA MET A 324 -2.79 -7.62 -8.88
C MET A 324 -2.72 -8.98 -8.18
N SER A 325 -1.64 -9.75 -8.43
CA SER A 325 -1.43 -11.04 -7.76
C SER A 325 -1.20 -10.86 -6.26
N LEU A 326 -0.41 -9.85 -5.85
CA LEU A 326 -0.14 -9.54 -4.45
C LEU A 326 -1.39 -9.03 -3.73
N TRP A 327 -2.10 -8.04 -4.31
CA TRP A 327 -3.34 -7.52 -3.72
C TRP A 327 -4.39 -8.62 -3.58
N SER A 328 -4.45 -9.54 -4.53
CA SER A 328 -5.40 -10.66 -4.50
C SER A 328 -5.05 -11.70 -3.45
N ILE A 329 -3.81 -12.23 -3.43
CA ILE A 329 -3.41 -13.26 -2.47
C ILE A 329 -3.26 -12.71 -1.05
N ALA A 330 -2.97 -11.42 -0.88
CA ALA A 330 -2.95 -10.77 0.42
C ALA A 330 -4.36 -10.37 0.90
N ARG A 331 -5.36 -10.39 0.02
CA ARG A 331 -6.74 -9.93 0.24
C ARG A 331 -6.81 -8.45 0.68
N SER A 332 -6.04 -7.60 0.01
CA SER A 332 -6.21 -6.15 0.10
C SER A 332 -7.53 -5.73 -0.57
N PRO A 333 -8.19 -4.63 -0.16
CA PRO A 333 -9.20 -3.98 -0.99
C PRO A 333 -8.68 -3.75 -2.42
N LEU A 334 -9.55 -3.93 -3.42
CA LEU A 334 -9.22 -3.71 -4.83
C LEU A 334 -9.84 -2.39 -5.28
N ILE A 335 -9.17 -1.29 -4.95
CA ILE A 335 -9.65 0.06 -5.31
C ILE A 335 -8.86 0.56 -6.51
N PHE A 336 -9.49 0.59 -7.69
CA PHE A 336 -8.87 1.07 -8.92
C PHE A 336 -8.72 2.60 -8.90
N GLY A 337 -7.55 3.11 -9.31
CA GLY A 337 -7.26 4.55 -9.35
C GLY A 337 -7.30 5.17 -10.76
N GLY A 338 -7.25 4.35 -11.81
CA GLY A 338 -7.15 4.83 -13.19
C GLY A 338 -8.48 5.27 -13.82
N ASP A 339 -8.40 5.94 -14.97
CA ASP A 339 -9.52 6.45 -15.73
C ASP A 339 -10.29 5.30 -16.41
N MET A 340 -11.45 4.92 -15.88
CA MET A 340 -12.24 3.80 -16.40
C MET A 340 -12.82 4.07 -17.79
N THR A 341 -12.87 5.33 -18.23
CA THR A 341 -13.30 5.70 -19.59
C THR A 341 -12.23 5.44 -20.65
N LYS A 342 -11.02 5.03 -20.23
CA LYS A 342 -9.85 4.80 -21.08
C LYS A 342 -9.19 3.44 -20.83
N LEU A 343 -9.96 2.45 -20.39
CA LEU A 343 -9.45 1.09 -20.19
C LEU A 343 -9.04 0.48 -21.53
N ASP A 344 -7.81 -0.04 -21.59
CA ASP A 344 -7.39 -0.96 -22.65
C ASP A 344 -7.71 -2.42 -22.27
N ASP A 345 -7.67 -3.31 -23.25
CA ASP A 345 -8.01 -4.73 -23.07
C ASP A 345 -7.12 -5.42 -22.02
N PHE A 346 -5.85 -5.01 -21.92
CA PHE A 346 -4.90 -5.57 -20.96
C PHE A 346 -5.30 -5.21 -19.52
N THR A 347 -5.51 -3.93 -19.25
CA THR A 347 -5.92 -3.41 -17.94
C THR A 347 -7.29 -3.96 -17.57
N LEU A 348 -8.25 -4.00 -18.50
CA LEU A 348 -9.55 -4.59 -18.27
C LEU A 348 -9.44 -6.08 -17.92
N GLY A 349 -8.58 -6.84 -18.61
CA GLY A 349 -8.31 -8.24 -18.33
C GLY A 349 -7.74 -8.48 -16.93
N LEU A 350 -6.85 -7.59 -16.46
CA LEU A 350 -6.32 -7.63 -15.08
C LEU A 350 -7.42 -7.41 -14.04
N LEU A 351 -8.32 -6.45 -14.29
CA LEU A 351 -9.39 -6.07 -13.35
C LEU A 351 -10.59 -7.02 -13.38
N THR A 352 -10.78 -7.83 -14.42
CA THR A 352 -12.01 -8.63 -14.59
C THR A 352 -11.79 -10.14 -14.61
N ASN A 353 -10.56 -10.60 -14.35
CA ASN A 353 -10.27 -12.03 -14.25
C ASN A 353 -10.94 -12.63 -12.99
N ARG A 354 -12.03 -13.36 -13.20
CA ARG A 354 -12.85 -13.98 -12.14
C ARG A 354 -12.09 -14.97 -11.27
N GLU A 355 -11.10 -15.69 -11.81
CA GLU A 355 -10.33 -16.66 -11.05
C GLU A 355 -9.38 -15.97 -10.07
N VAL A 356 -8.73 -14.89 -10.52
CA VAL A 356 -7.87 -14.05 -9.68
C VAL A 356 -8.70 -13.32 -8.62
N ILE A 357 -9.83 -12.71 -9.01
CA ILE A 357 -10.76 -12.05 -8.07
C ILE A 357 -11.25 -13.04 -7.00
N SER A 358 -11.49 -14.30 -7.37
CA SER A 358 -11.91 -15.33 -6.40
C SER A 358 -10.84 -15.59 -5.33
N VAL A 359 -9.55 -15.42 -5.65
CA VAL A 359 -8.49 -15.46 -4.63
C VAL A 359 -8.71 -14.33 -3.62
N ASN A 360 -8.93 -13.09 -4.08
CA ASN A 360 -9.18 -11.96 -3.19
C ASN A 360 -10.47 -12.11 -2.36
N GLN A 361 -11.55 -12.56 -3.00
CA GLN A 361 -12.90 -12.52 -2.44
C GLN A 361 -13.26 -13.76 -1.62
N ALA A 362 -12.72 -14.94 -1.94
CA ALA A 362 -13.18 -16.21 -1.37
C ALA A 362 -12.10 -17.07 -0.70
N SER A 363 -10.80 -16.81 -0.92
CA SER A 363 -9.74 -17.64 -0.32
C SER A 363 -9.63 -17.46 1.20
N THR A 364 -9.04 -18.42 1.89
CA THR A 364 -8.81 -18.34 3.34
C THR A 364 -7.36 -18.71 3.67
N ASN A 365 -6.91 -18.50 4.91
CA ASN A 365 -5.56 -18.91 5.35
C ASN A 365 -4.42 -18.35 4.47
N ASN A 366 -4.60 -17.14 3.95
CA ASN A 366 -3.65 -16.45 3.10
C ASN A 366 -2.37 -16.12 3.88
N ARG A 367 -1.22 -16.61 3.42
CA ARG A 367 0.04 -16.46 4.15
C ARG A 367 1.24 -16.44 3.22
N GLN A 368 2.31 -15.82 3.68
CA GLN A 368 3.62 -15.95 3.04
C GLN A 368 4.20 -17.29 3.50
N VAL A 369 4.58 -18.13 2.54
CA VAL A 369 5.17 -19.46 2.78
C VAL A 369 6.69 -19.33 2.89
N SER A 370 7.29 -18.58 1.98
CA SER A 370 8.73 -18.34 1.98
C SER A 370 9.08 -17.01 1.32
N ARG A 371 10.22 -16.46 1.72
CA ARG A 371 10.87 -15.34 1.05
C ARG A 371 12.38 -15.53 1.16
N LYS A 372 13.05 -15.66 0.03
CA LYS A 372 14.51 -15.77 -0.05
C LYS A 372 15.01 -15.00 -1.25
N ASN A 373 15.89 -14.02 -1.02
CA ASN A 373 16.47 -13.17 -2.07
C ASN A 373 15.40 -12.51 -2.96
N ASN A 374 14.30 -12.03 -2.35
CA ASN A 374 13.13 -11.50 -3.07
C ASN A 374 12.42 -12.47 -4.05
N LEU A 375 12.72 -13.77 -4.00
CA LEU A 375 11.84 -14.81 -4.52
C LEU A 375 10.83 -15.16 -3.42
N ILE A 376 9.56 -14.91 -3.68
CA ILE A 376 8.51 -14.91 -2.65
C ILE A 376 7.42 -15.89 -3.06
N VAL A 377 6.97 -16.69 -2.09
CA VAL A 377 5.85 -17.60 -2.26
C VAL A 377 4.76 -17.24 -1.26
N TRP A 378 3.54 -17.07 -1.75
CA TRP A 378 2.33 -17.00 -0.94
C TRP A 378 1.41 -18.17 -1.25
N ALA A 379 0.61 -18.56 -0.25
CA ALA A 379 -0.43 -19.57 -0.42
C ALA A 379 -1.71 -19.16 0.29
N ALA A 380 -2.83 -19.71 -0.18
CA ALA A 380 -4.13 -19.59 0.45
C ALA A 380 -4.95 -20.85 0.17
N ASP A 381 -5.92 -21.15 1.03
CA ASP A 381 -6.80 -22.30 0.89
C ASP A 381 -8.05 -21.89 0.09
N VAL A 382 -8.47 -22.78 -0.82
CA VAL A 382 -9.73 -22.64 -1.54
C VAL A 382 -10.85 -23.15 -0.65
N LEU A 383 -11.77 -22.26 -0.26
CA LEU A 383 -12.85 -22.56 0.68
C LEU A 383 -13.64 -23.82 0.27
N ASN A 384 -13.92 -24.69 1.24
CA ASN A 384 -14.69 -25.93 1.07
C ASN A 384 -14.10 -26.92 0.05
N SER A 385 -12.78 -26.92 -0.15
CA SER A 385 -12.09 -27.89 -0.99
C SER A 385 -10.73 -28.29 -0.41
N GLY A 386 -10.07 -29.28 -1.01
CA GLY A 386 -8.67 -29.61 -0.71
C GLY A 386 -7.67 -28.80 -1.54
N ASP A 387 -8.14 -27.87 -2.37
CA ASP A 387 -7.29 -27.11 -3.29
C ASP A 387 -6.65 -25.91 -2.57
N GLN A 388 -5.53 -25.47 -3.11
CA GLN A 388 -4.83 -24.29 -2.63
C GLN A 388 -4.48 -23.34 -3.78
N TYR A 389 -4.56 -22.04 -3.51
CA TYR A 389 -3.94 -21.03 -4.34
C TYR A 389 -2.46 -20.89 -3.97
N VAL A 390 -1.60 -20.74 -4.96
CA VAL A 390 -0.16 -20.46 -4.80
C VAL A 390 0.20 -19.28 -5.69
N ALA A 391 0.80 -18.26 -5.11
CA ALA A 391 1.38 -17.14 -5.84
C ALA A 391 2.90 -17.21 -5.75
N LEU A 392 3.56 -17.15 -6.91
CA LEU A 392 5.01 -17.12 -7.04
C LEU A 392 5.41 -15.74 -7.55
N PHE A 393 6.35 -15.08 -6.88
CA PHE A 393 6.82 -13.74 -7.25
C PHE A 393 8.33 -13.73 -7.38
N ASN A 394 8.80 -13.15 -8.49
CA ASN A 394 10.18 -12.71 -8.63
C ASN A 394 10.24 -11.21 -8.37
N ALA A 395 10.36 -10.82 -7.09
CA ALA A 395 10.47 -9.42 -6.67
C ALA A 395 11.92 -8.91 -6.68
N GLN A 396 12.80 -9.53 -7.46
CA GLN A 396 14.18 -9.09 -7.65
C GLN A 396 14.22 -7.95 -8.68
N SER A 397 15.12 -7.00 -8.47
CA SER A 397 15.61 -6.11 -9.52
C SER A 397 16.89 -6.66 -10.14
N SER A 398 17.28 -6.15 -11.32
CA SER A 398 18.48 -6.63 -11.98
C SER A 398 19.71 -6.39 -11.10
N GLY A 399 20.48 -7.45 -10.89
CA GLY A 399 21.63 -7.44 -10.01
C GLY A 399 21.34 -7.78 -8.54
N ASP A 400 20.07 -7.96 -8.12
CA ASP A 400 19.75 -8.43 -6.75
C ASP A 400 20.22 -9.86 -6.47
N ASN A 401 20.39 -10.67 -7.52
CA ASN A 401 20.99 -12.00 -7.45
C ASN A 401 22.53 -11.98 -7.51
N THR A 402 23.13 -10.81 -7.66
CA THR A 402 24.59 -10.65 -7.66
C THR A 402 25.11 -10.91 -6.25
N ASP A 403 26.09 -11.80 -6.13
CA ASP A 403 26.75 -12.00 -4.84
C ASP A 403 27.77 -10.88 -4.58
N PHE A 404 27.30 -9.84 -3.89
CA PHE A 404 28.13 -8.71 -3.49
C PHE A 404 29.19 -9.05 -2.44
N ALA A 405 29.21 -10.27 -1.87
CA ALA A 405 30.33 -10.71 -1.04
C ALA A 405 31.65 -10.77 -1.85
N PHE A 406 31.57 -10.84 -3.18
CA PHE A 406 32.70 -10.78 -4.09
C PHE A 406 32.92 -9.40 -4.72
N ALA A 407 32.27 -8.34 -4.21
CA ALA A 407 32.51 -6.99 -4.69
C ALA A 407 33.99 -6.62 -4.58
N ASP A 408 34.58 -6.09 -5.65
CA ASP A 408 35.95 -5.58 -5.64
C ASP A 408 36.12 -4.42 -4.64
N TYR A 409 35.01 -3.73 -4.29
CA TYR A 409 34.97 -2.73 -3.24
C TYR A 409 33.59 -2.60 -2.59
N ALA A 410 33.58 -2.42 -1.27
CA ALA A 410 32.43 -1.92 -0.52
C ALA A 410 32.93 -0.91 0.55
N SER A 411 32.26 0.23 0.67
CA SER A 411 32.60 1.23 1.68
C SER A 411 32.15 0.77 3.07
N PRO A 412 32.68 1.36 4.16
CA PRO A 412 31.98 1.39 5.44
C PRO A 412 30.58 2.03 5.28
N VAL A 413 29.72 1.88 6.30
CA VAL A 413 28.47 2.65 6.37
C VAL A 413 28.81 4.14 6.45
N ILE A 414 28.28 4.92 5.51
CA ILE A 414 28.40 6.37 5.44
C ILE A 414 27.04 6.96 5.79
N ALA A 415 26.97 7.82 6.81
CA ALA A 415 25.72 8.43 7.25
C ALA A 415 25.85 9.95 7.32
N GLY A 416 24.77 10.67 7.03
CA GLY A 416 24.68 12.12 7.13
C GLY A 416 25.01 12.85 5.83
N GLU A 417 24.27 13.94 5.57
CA GLU A 417 24.37 14.74 4.36
C GLU A 417 25.78 15.30 4.13
N GLY A 418 26.28 15.17 2.89
CA GLY A 418 27.59 15.65 2.46
C GLY A 418 28.75 14.71 2.78
N ASN A 419 28.54 13.69 3.63
CA ASN A 419 29.58 12.68 3.90
C ASN A 419 29.84 11.82 2.67
N SER A 420 31.10 11.43 2.49
CA SER A 420 31.57 10.89 1.22
C SER A 420 32.73 9.93 1.35
N GLN A 421 32.95 9.15 0.30
CA GLN A 421 34.04 8.18 0.18
C GLN A 421 34.63 8.23 -1.23
N GLU A 422 35.95 8.36 -1.31
CA GLU A 422 36.69 8.17 -2.57
C GLU A 422 36.82 6.67 -2.86
N ILE A 423 36.55 6.29 -4.10
CA ILE A 423 36.50 4.89 -4.54
C ILE A 423 37.41 4.75 -5.76
N SER A 424 38.28 3.75 -5.73
CA SER A 424 39.18 3.39 -6.83
C SER A 424 39.31 1.88 -6.93
N VAL A 425 38.94 1.32 -8.07
CA VAL A 425 38.85 -0.13 -8.30
C VAL A 425 39.50 -0.49 -9.63
N SER A 426 40.25 -1.59 -9.68
CA SER A 426 40.77 -2.09 -10.96
C SER A 426 39.66 -2.74 -11.77
N VAL A 427 39.46 -2.26 -13.00
CA VAL A 427 38.51 -2.84 -13.97
C VAL A 427 39.21 -3.71 -15.02
N LYS A 428 40.50 -4.01 -14.83
CA LYS A 428 41.30 -4.76 -15.81
C LYS A 428 40.73 -6.16 -16.01
N GLY A 429 40.48 -6.50 -17.28
CA GLY A 429 39.86 -7.77 -17.67
C GLY A 429 38.38 -7.88 -17.33
N GLY A 430 37.77 -6.81 -16.80
CA GLY A 430 36.34 -6.73 -16.56
C GLY A 430 35.56 -6.63 -17.87
N LYS A 431 34.41 -7.31 -17.90
CA LYS A 431 33.43 -7.21 -18.98
C LYS A 431 32.29 -6.27 -18.60
N ARG A 432 31.89 -6.28 -17.33
CA ARG A 432 30.84 -5.41 -16.80
C ARG A 432 31.29 -4.71 -15.53
N LEU A 433 30.80 -3.49 -15.33
CA LEU A 433 30.97 -2.71 -14.11
C LEU A 433 29.61 -2.52 -13.46
N VAL A 434 29.48 -2.98 -12.23
CA VAL A 434 28.28 -2.84 -11.41
C VAL A 434 28.57 -1.85 -10.30
N LEU A 435 27.80 -0.77 -10.27
CA LEU A 435 27.76 0.19 -9.17
C LEU A 435 26.53 -0.10 -8.34
N PHE A 436 26.67 -0.26 -7.03
CA PHE A 436 25.54 -0.49 -6.14
C PHE A 436 25.58 0.38 -4.89
N VAL A 437 24.40 0.75 -4.40
CA VAL A 437 24.22 1.42 -3.12
C VAL A 437 23.27 0.58 -2.28
N LYS A 438 23.69 0.21 -1.07
CA LYS A 438 22.86 -0.51 -0.09
C LYS A 438 22.48 0.39 1.08
N ASN A 439 21.33 0.11 1.69
CA ASN A 439 20.90 0.76 2.94
C ASN A 439 21.90 0.49 4.08
N GLY A 440 22.23 1.52 4.86
CA GLY A 440 23.17 1.47 5.98
C GLY A 440 22.58 1.06 7.34
N GLY A 441 21.26 0.82 7.41
CA GLY A 441 20.56 0.22 8.55
C GLY A 441 19.66 1.15 9.37
N ASN A 442 19.41 2.39 8.94
CA ASN A 442 18.53 3.35 9.65
C ASN A 442 17.13 3.52 9.01
N GLY A 443 16.74 2.63 8.09
CA GLY A 443 15.54 2.78 7.27
C GLY A 443 15.86 3.48 5.94
N PHE A 444 14.89 3.60 5.03
CA PHE A 444 15.13 3.99 3.64
C PHE A 444 14.66 5.41 3.27
N GLU A 445 14.09 6.20 4.19
CA GLU A 445 13.41 7.45 3.81
C GLU A 445 14.34 8.57 3.30
N HIS A 446 15.66 8.47 3.54
CA HIS A 446 16.63 9.55 3.27
C HIS A 446 17.93 9.10 2.58
N ASP A 447 17.96 7.88 2.03
CA ASP A 447 19.18 7.25 1.51
C ASP A 447 19.54 7.71 0.09
N HIS A 448 19.45 9.02 -0.15
CA HIS A 448 19.85 9.64 -1.40
C HIS A 448 21.38 9.60 -1.53
N ALA A 449 21.84 9.03 -2.64
CA ALA A 449 23.24 8.78 -2.90
C ALA A 449 23.65 9.30 -4.27
N VAL A 450 24.86 9.81 -4.37
CA VAL A 450 25.40 10.39 -5.61
C VAL A 450 26.76 9.78 -5.92
N TRP A 451 26.91 9.26 -7.14
CA TRP A 451 28.20 8.89 -7.71
C TRP A 451 28.78 10.11 -8.42
N VAL A 452 29.64 10.88 -7.75
CA VAL A 452 30.24 12.11 -8.28
C VAL A 452 31.45 11.76 -9.15
N ASN A 453 31.52 12.38 -10.33
CA ASN A 453 32.58 12.21 -11.32
C ASN A 453 33.04 10.75 -11.52
N PRO A 454 32.13 9.82 -11.89
CA PRO A 454 32.50 8.43 -12.14
C PRO A 454 33.27 8.33 -13.47
N VAL A 455 34.51 7.84 -13.44
CA VAL A 455 35.43 7.86 -14.59
C VAL A 455 36.25 6.57 -14.69
N LEU A 456 36.37 6.04 -15.92
CA LEU A 456 37.29 4.98 -16.32
C LEU A 456 38.61 5.58 -16.81
N ARG A 457 39.74 4.94 -16.48
CA ARG A 457 41.11 5.34 -16.85
C ARG A 457 41.88 4.17 -17.44
N GLY A 458 42.64 4.42 -18.50
CA GLY A 458 43.54 3.43 -19.09
C GLY A 458 44.40 4.03 -20.21
N PRO A 459 45.13 3.19 -20.99
CA PRO A 459 45.97 3.65 -22.10
C PRO A 459 45.22 4.47 -23.17
N GLN A 460 43.91 4.31 -23.28
CA GLN A 460 43.07 5.09 -24.20
C GLN A 460 42.66 6.47 -23.65
N GLY A 461 43.10 6.84 -22.44
CA GLY A 461 42.75 8.07 -21.75
C GLY A 461 41.65 7.90 -20.72
N GLU A 462 40.87 8.95 -20.52
CA GLU A 462 39.79 9.01 -19.52
C GLU A 462 38.42 8.93 -20.19
N ARG A 463 37.46 8.26 -19.56
CA ARG A 463 36.06 8.21 -20.03
C ARG A 463 35.08 8.24 -18.88
N SER A 464 34.22 9.26 -18.84
CA SER A 464 33.20 9.36 -17.80
C SER A 464 32.07 8.36 -18.01
N LEU A 465 31.57 7.76 -16.93
CA LEU A 465 30.37 6.92 -16.99
C LEU A 465 29.10 7.73 -17.31
N THR A 466 29.10 9.05 -17.06
CA THR A 466 27.97 9.92 -17.41
C THR A 466 27.79 10.12 -18.92
N SER A 467 28.82 9.81 -19.72
CA SER A 467 28.73 9.79 -21.19
C SER A 467 28.49 8.40 -21.78
N LEU A 468 28.47 7.37 -20.91
CA LEU A 468 28.15 6.00 -21.29
C LEU A 468 26.68 5.71 -21.06
N LYS A 469 26.10 4.89 -21.95
CA LYS A 469 24.79 4.29 -21.72
C LYS A 469 25.00 3.03 -20.88
N TRP A 470 24.38 2.97 -19.70
CA TRP A 470 24.29 1.74 -18.92
C TRP A 470 23.39 0.72 -19.64
N THR A 471 23.61 -0.56 -19.40
CA THR A 471 22.69 -1.62 -19.83
C THR A 471 21.50 -1.75 -18.91
N HIS A 472 21.68 -1.45 -17.61
CA HIS A 472 20.61 -1.45 -16.62
C HIS A 472 20.85 -0.40 -15.53
N ALA A 473 19.77 0.14 -14.96
CA ALA A 473 19.82 0.96 -13.78
C ALA A 473 18.47 0.93 -13.03
N ASP A 474 18.50 0.67 -11.72
CA ASP A 474 17.33 0.71 -10.84
C ASP A 474 17.68 1.35 -9.49
N SER A 475 16.68 1.87 -8.78
CA SER A 475 16.79 2.42 -7.44
C SER A 475 15.50 2.24 -6.64
N GLY A 476 15.65 2.00 -5.34
CA GLY A 476 14.54 1.81 -4.40
C GLY A 476 13.60 3.00 -4.32
N TRP A 477 14.08 4.21 -4.66
CA TRP A 477 13.24 5.39 -4.83
C TRP A 477 13.69 6.22 -6.04
N GLY A 478 12.72 6.63 -6.86
CA GLY A 478 12.99 7.36 -8.10
C GLY A 478 13.65 6.47 -9.15
N SER A 479 14.50 7.06 -9.98
CA SER A 479 15.28 6.31 -10.97
C SER A 479 16.70 6.86 -11.03
N PRO A 480 17.75 6.06 -11.27
CA PRO A 480 19.09 6.61 -11.48
C PRO A 480 19.12 7.61 -12.65
N ARG A 481 19.72 8.79 -12.44
CA ARG A 481 19.78 9.85 -13.46
C ARG A 481 21.16 10.47 -13.57
N VAL A 482 21.60 10.72 -14.80
CA VAL A 482 22.82 11.47 -15.08
C VAL A 482 22.59 12.96 -14.80
N ASN A 483 23.48 13.55 -14.01
CA ASN A 483 23.50 14.98 -13.63
C ASN A 483 22.21 15.49 -12.98
N ARG A 484 21.38 14.59 -12.46
CA ARG A 484 20.16 14.89 -11.71
C ARG A 484 20.00 13.91 -10.56
N THR A 485 19.24 14.29 -9.54
CA THR A 485 18.86 13.38 -8.46
C THR A 485 17.96 12.26 -9.00
N CYS A 486 17.72 11.22 -8.21
CA CYS A 486 16.80 10.16 -8.61
C CYS A 486 15.34 10.64 -8.82
N GLU A 487 15.03 11.85 -8.35
CA GLU A 487 13.72 12.53 -8.42
C GLU A 487 13.71 13.62 -9.52
N ASP A 488 14.67 13.60 -10.44
CA ASP A 488 14.79 14.57 -11.55
C ASP A 488 15.01 16.03 -11.11
N GLN A 489 15.59 16.24 -9.93
CA GLN A 489 16.00 17.57 -9.45
C GLN A 489 17.47 17.87 -9.82
N PRO A 490 17.90 19.14 -9.79
CA PRO A 490 19.31 19.49 -9.94
C PRO A 490 20.21 18.69 -9.00
N LEU A 491 21.30 18.13 -9.52
CA LEU A 491 22.23 17.33 -8.72
C LEU A 491 23.19 18.24 -7.96
N LEU A 492 22.87 18.47 -6.69
CA LEU A 492 23.64 19.31 -5.78
C LEU A 492 24.30 18.47 -4.69
N VAL A 493 25.54 18.82 -4.34
CA VAL A 493 26.25 18.31 -3.16
C VAL A 493 26.76 19.52 -2.39
N ASN A 494 26.38 19.65 -1.11
CA ASN A 494 26.72 20.80 -0.27
C ASN A 494 26.37 22.15 -0.91
N GLY A 495 25.25 22.21 -1.66
CA GLY A 495 24.78 23.39 -2.37
C GLY A 495 25.47 23.68 -3.72
N GLU A 496 26.49 22.91 -4.11
CA GLU A 496 27.20 23.08 -5.38
C GLU A 496 26.72 22.07 -6.43
N SER A 497 26.60 22.52 -7.68
CA SER A 497 26.28 21.62 -8.79
C SER A 497 27.44 20.67 -9.08
N VAL A 498 27.13 19.38 -9.19
CA VAL A 498 28.13 18.34 -9.49
C VAL A 498 27.74 17.54 -10.73
N THR A 499 28.77 17.04 -11.43
CA THR A 499 28.59 16.04 -12.50
C THR A 499 28.60 14.65 -11.87
N GLY A 500 27.64 13.81 -12.22
CA GLY A 500 27.53 12.49 -11.60
C GLY A 500 26.25 11.76 -11.92
N ILE A 501 25.94 10.76 -11.11
CA ILE A 501 24.72 9.97 -11.21
C ILE A 501 24.00 10.00 -9.86
N GLY A 502 22.80 10.56 -9.82
CA GLY A 502 21.96 10.56 -8.63
C GLY A 502 21.15 9.28 -8.51
N THR A 503 21.12 8.70 -7.31
CA THR A 503 20.50 7.40 -6.98
C THR A 503 19.86 7.45 -5.59
N HIS A 504 19.24 6.35 -5.18
CA HIS A 504 18.72 6.12 -3.84
C HIS A 504 18.90 4.66 -3.45
N ALA A 505 19.19 4.35 -2.19
CA ALA A 505 19.35 2.96 -1.75
C ALA A 505 18.00 2.20 -1.65
N ASP A 506 17.93 0.90 -1.94
CA ASP A 506 18.95 0.13 -2.65
C ASP A 506 18.99 0.53 -4.13
N SER A 507 20.17 0.66 -4.75
CA SER A 507 20.28 0.87 -6.20
C SER A 507 21.38 0.03 -6.82
N THR A 508 21.22 -0.27 -8.11
CA THR A 508 22.20 -0.97 -8.94
C THR A 508 22.25 -0.33 -10.33
N ILE A 509 23.45 -0.10 -10.87
CA ILE A 509 23.71 0.39 -12.22
C ILE A 509 24.75 -0.53 -12.86
N ILE A 510 24.45 -1.03 -14.06
CA ILE A 510 25.30 -1.98 -14.79
C ILE A 510 25.75 -1.35 -16.10
N TYR A 511 27.05 -1.32 -16.33
CA TYR A 511 27.67 -0.91 -17.58
C TYR A 511 28.40 -2.08 -18.24
N GLU A 512 28.30 -2.18 -19.57
CA GLU A 512 29.32 -2.90 -20.35
C GLU A 512 30.62 -2.10 -20.30
N LEU A 513 31.71 -2.76 -19.92
CA LEU A 513 33.02 -2.14 -19.86
C LEU A 513 33.65 -2.13 -21.26
N PRO A 514 34.00 -0.95 -21.80
CA PRO A 514 34.79 -0.88 -23.01
C PRO A 514 36.20 -1.44 -22.78
N GLU A 515 36.77 -2.10 -23.79
CA GLU A 515 38.16 -2.58 -23.73
C GLU A 515 39.15 -1.41 -23.57
N GLY A 516 40.30 -1.69 -22.94
CA GLY A 516 41.40 -0.74 -22.84
C GLY A 516 41.35 0.23 -21.65
N TYR A 517 40.44 0.02 -20.69
CA TYR A 517 40.44 0.70 -19.39
C TYR A 517 40.91 -0.25 -18.28
N GLU A 518 41.58 0.31 -17.27
CA GLU A 518 42.27 -0.43 -16.22
C GLU A 518 41.78 -0.09 -14.81
N THR A 519 41.31 1.15 -14.59
CA THR A 519 40.85 1.63 -13.30
C THR A 519 39.53 2.41 -13.42
N PHE A 520 38.62 2.19 -12.49
CA PHE A 520 37.44 3.02 -12.25
C PHE A 520 37.66 3.87 -10.99
N THR A 521 37.32 5.16 -11.05
CA THR A 521 37.39 6.08 -9.92
C THR A 521 36.12 6.92 -9.80
N THR A 522 35.66 7.19 -8.59
CA THR A 522 34.50 8.06 -8.30
C THR A 522 34.53 8.51 -6.84
N LYS A 523 33.71 9.50 -6.50
CA LYS A 523 33.40 9.87 -5.12
C LYS A 523 31.93 9.59 -4.84
N GLY A 524 31.65 8.64 -3.95
CA GLY A 524 30.31 8.38 -3.44
C GLY A 524 29.93 9.41 -2.37
N VAL A 525 28.75 10.01 -2.45
CA VAL A 525 28.28 11.04 -1.51
C VAL A 525 26.85 10.76 -1.07
N VAL A 526 26.57 10.86 0.24
CA VAL A 526 25.21 10.87 0.76
C VAL A 526 24.66 12.30 0.64
N SER A 527 23.60 12.51 -0.14
CA SER A 527 23.10 13.86 -0.46
C SER A 527 21.93 14.32 0.40
N ARG A 528 21.42 13.46 1.29
CA ARG A 528 20.44 13.79 2.33
C ARG A 528 20.80 13.06 3.63
N ASN A 529 20.02 13.25 4.69
CA ASN A 529 20.30 12.70 6.02
C ASN A 529 19.98 11.18 6.13
N GLY A 530 20.55 10.36 5.25
CA GLY A 530 20.41 8.89 5.21
C GLY A 530 21.69 8.16 5.63
N SER A 531 21.68 6.84 5.52
CA SER A 531 22.86 6.00 5.70
C SER A 531 22.98 4.95 4.61
N VAL A 532 24.16 4.82 4.00
CA VAL A 532 24.36 3.94 2.84
C VAL A 532 25.72 3.26 2.84
N VAL A 533 25.84 2.20 2.06
CA VAL A 533 27.09 1.56 1.65
C VAL A 533 27.22 1.66 0.13
N PHE A 534 28.31 2.27 -0.35
CA PHE A 534 28.65 2.28 -1.78
C PHE A 534 29.50 1.06 -2.10
N GLY A 535 29.22 0.41 -3.22
CA GLY A 535 30.05 -0.70 -3.67
C GLY A 535 30.20 -0.77 -5.18
N VAL A 536 31.28 -1.44 -5.58
CA VAL A 536 31.68 -1.62 -6.96
C VAL A 536 32.06 -3.08 -7.15
N LEU A 537 31.48 -3.71 -8.16
CA LEU A 537 31.82 -5.04 -8.60
C LEU A 537 32.22 -5.00 -10.08
N VAL A 538 33.32 -5.67 -10.40
CA VAL A 538 33.83 -5.85 -11.75
C VAL A 538 33.61 -7.30 -12.15
N ASP A 539 32.55 -7.53 -12.91
CA ASP A 539 32.27 -8.86 -13.42
C ASP A 539 33.19 -9.18 -14.61
N ARG A 540 33.96 -10.26 -14.47
CA ARG A 540 34.92 -10.78 -15.46
C ARG A 540 34.32 -11.90 -16.31
N GLY A 541 32.99 -12.08 -16.23
CA GLY A 541 32.24 -13.19 -16.83
C GLY A 541 32.03 -14.36 -15.86
N GLU A 542 32.07 -14.08 -14.56
CA GLU A 542 31.91 -15.08 -13.49
C GLU A 542 30.51 -15.00 -12.84
N GLN A 543 29.83 -13.85 -12.97
CA GLN A 543 28.48 -13.65 -12.41
C GLN A 543 27.40 -13.87 -13.47
N GLU A 544 26.40 -14.69 -13.13
CA GLU A 544 25.20 -14.85 -13.96
C GLU A 544 24.17 -13.80 -13.56
N ILE A 545 23.99 -12.77 -14.40
CA ILE A 545 22.96 -11.75 -14.22
C ILE A 545 21.84 -12.12 -15.17
N THR A 546 20.79 -12.76 -14.64
CA THR A 546 19.64 -13.24 -15.40
C THR A 546 18.47 -12.27 -15.28
N ASP A 547 17.68 -12.17 -16.36
CA ASP A 547 16.42 -11.41 -16.36
C ASP A 547 15.23 -12.26 -15.86
N GLN A 548 15.49 -13.50 -15.44
CA GLN A 548 14.51 -14.45 -14.93
C GLN A 548 15.08 -15.29 -13.78
N SER A 549 14.20 -15.78 -12.91
CA SER A 549 14.55 -16.65 -11.80
C SER A 549 13.52 -17.77 -11.64
N ASP A 550 13.98 -18.97 -11.27
CA ASP A 550 13.09 -20.10 -10.90
C ASP A 550 12.54 -19.86 -9.49
N VAL A 551 11.26 -19.49 -9.41
CA VAL A 551 10.54 -19.38 -8.14
C VAL A 551 9.83 -20.70 -7.87
N SER A 552 9.96 -21.23 -6.65
CA SER A 552 9.47 -22.57 -6.35
C SER A 552 8.96 -22.75 -4.94
N VAL A 553 8.08 -23.73 -4.79
CA VAL A 553 7.57 -24.20 -3.50
C VAL A 553 7.60 -25.72 -3.44
N ASN A 554 8.02 -26.28 -2.29
CA ASN A 554 7.84 -27.71 -2.05
C ASN A 554 6.40 -27.95 -1.62
N LEU A 555 5.76 -28.98 -2.17
CA LEU A 555 4.37 -29.31 -1.84
C LEU A 555 4.21 -29.67 -0.34
N ALA A 556 5.26 -30.20 0.28
CA ALA A 556 5.29 -30.48 1.72
C ALA A 556 5.16 -29.21 2.58
N ASP A 557 5.73 -28.07 2.14
CA ASP A 557 5.63 -26.78 2.85
C ASP A 557 4.19 -26.22 2.83
N LEU A 558 3.39 -26.71 1.88
CA LEU A 558 1.97 -26.42 1.72
C LEU A 558 1.07 -27.41 2.47
N GLY A 559 1.65 -28.46 3.08
CA GLY A 559 0.91 -29.56 3.70
C GLY A 559 0.32 -30.54 2.68
N ILE A 560 0.75 -30.48 1.42
CA ILE A 560 0.28 -31.37 0.35
C ILE A 560 1.23 -32.56 0.20
N SER A 561 0.66 -33.76 0.11
CA SER A 561 1.40 -34.98 -0.21
C SER A 561 0.88 -35.59 -1.51
N GLY A 562 1.78 -36.21 -2.29
CA GLY A 562 1.44 -36.82 -3.57
C GLY A 562 1.45 -35.85 -4.75
N ASN A 563 0.68 -36.19 -5.78
CA ASN A 563 0.64 -35.42 -7.03
C ASN A 563 -0.42 -34.31 -6.96
N VAL A 564 -0.14 -33.17 -7.60
CA VAL A 564 -1.09 -32.07 -7.79
C VAL A 564 -1.27 -31.79 -9.27
N THR A 565 -2.48 -31.41 -9.68
CA THR A 565 -2.70 -30.74 -10.96
C THR A 565 -2.66 -29.24 -10.76
N VAL A 566 -2.01 -28.51 -11.67
CA VAL A 566 -1.82 -27.06 -11.57
C VAL A 566 -2.58 -26.35 -12.68
N HIS A 567 -3.37 -25.35 -12.30
CA HIS A 567 -4.07 -24.43 -13.18
C HIS A 567 -3.50 -23.01 -13.00
N ASP A 568 -3.13 -22.33 -14.08
CA ASP A 568 -2.67 -20.94 -14.08
C ASP A 568 -3.87 -20.00 -14.24
N LEU A 569 -4.12 -19.18 -13.21
CA LEU A 569 -5.30 -18.32 -13.14
C LEU A 569 -5.23 -17.14 -14.12
N TRP A 570 -4.03 -16.69 -14.48
CA TRP A 570 -3.87 -15.57 -15.41
C TRP A 570 -4.08 -15.99 -16.86
N SER A 571 -3.53 -17.14 -17.24
CA SER A 571 -3.66 -17.65 -18.62
C SER A 571 -4.86 -18.57 -18.83
N GLY A 572 -5.51 -19.04 -17.77
CA GLY A 572 -6.60 -20.02 -17.81
C GLY A 572 -6.15 -21.41 -18.27
N LYS A 573 -4.84 -21.70 -18.26
CA LYS A 573 -4.27 -22.94 -18.78
C LYS A 573 -3.98 -23.94 -17.67
N ASN A 574 -4.30 -25.20 -17.95
CA ASN A 574 -3.83 -26.32 -17.14
C ASN A 574 -2.36 -26.61 -17.49
N LEU A 575 -1.47 -26.53 -16.50
CA LEU A 575 -0.02 -26.74 -16.67
C LEU A 575 0.39 -28.22 -16.52
N GLY A 576 -0.56 -29.09 -16.15
CA GLY A 576 -0.33 -30.52 -15.98
C GLY A 576 -0.13 -30.92 -14.52
N MET A 577 0.53 -32.05 -14.32
CA MET A 577 0.69 -32.70 -13.02
C MET A 577 2.11 -32.55 -12.50
N PHE A 578 2.24 -32.22 -11.22
CA PHE A 578 3.50 -32.03 -10.52
C PHE A 578 3.56 -32.91 -9.27
N LYS A 579 4.78 -33.22 -8.83
CA LYS A 579 5.05 -34.03 -7.64
C LYS A 579 6.20 -33.41 -6.87
N ASP A 580 6.11 -33.43 -5.54
CA ASP A 580 7.11 -32.96 -4.57
C ASP A 580 7.41 -31.44 -4.59
N ARG A 581 7.54 -30.83 -5.78
CA ARG A 581 7.85 -29.41 -6.00
C ARG A 581 7.04 -28.85 -7.17
N PHE A 582 6.64 -27.59 -7.06
CA PHE A 582 6.12 -26.79 -8.17
C PHE A 582 7.02 -25.56 -8.34
N SER A 583 7.44 -25.27 -9.58
CA SER A 583 8.29 -24.12 -9.88
C SER A 583 7.97 -23.53 -11.25
N ARG A 584 8.32 -22.25 -11.40
CA ARG A 584 8.15 -21.48 -12.63
C ARG A 584 9.31 -20.51 -12.77
N GLU A 585 9.84 -20.45 -13.98
CA GLU A 585 10.76 -19.39 -14.40
C GLU A 585 9.95 -18.12 -14.63
N LEU A 586 10.24 -17.07 -13.87
CA LEU A 586 9.53 -15.79 -13.91
C LEU A 586 10.50 -14.66 -14.21
N PRO A 587 10.14 -13.69 -15.08
CA PRO A 587 10.95 -12.51 -15.31
C PRO A 587 11.11 -11.68 -14.04
N LEU A 588 12.12 -10.82 -14.00
CA LEU A 588 12.24 -9.79 -12.96
C LEU A 588 10.92 -9.02 -12.85
N HIS A 589 10.49 -8.77 -11.61
CA HIS A 589 9.21 -8.14 -11.28
C HIS A 589 7.97 -8.93 -11.71
N GLY A 590 8.13 -10.15 -12.21
CA GLY A 590 7.05 -11.01 -12.67
C GLY A 590 6.41 -11.85 -11.55
N ALA A 591 5.15 -12.22 -11.77
CA ALA A 591 4.41 -13.10 -10.90
C ALA A 591 3.63 -14.16 -11.67
N GLY A 592 3.28 -15.23 -10.97
CA GLY A 592 2.24 -16.16 -11.40
C GLY A 592 1.34 -16.55 -10.23
N LEU A 593 0.07 -16.81 -10.56
CA LEU A 593 -0.96 -17.18 -9.58
C LEU A 593 -1.64 -18.45 -10.06
N TYR A 594 -1.65 -19.47 -9.20
CA TYR A 594 -2.00 -20.82 -9.58
C TYR A 594 -3.00 -21.42 -8.60
N ARG A 595 -3.84 -22.34 -9.08
CA ARG A 595 -4.61 -23.27 -8.25
C ARG A 595 -4.00 -24.66 -8.35
N LEU A 596 -3.67 -25.23 -7.20
CA LEU A 596 -3.18 -26.59 -7.03
C LEU A 596 -4.31 -27.46 -6.50
N THR A 597 -4.62 -28.54 -7.22
CA THR A 597 -5.61 -29.53 -6.81
C THR A 597 -4.90 -30.84 -6.48
N PRO A 598 -4.79 -31.23 -5.20
CA PRO A 598 -4.25 -32.51 -4.80
C PRO A 598 -5.04 -33.67 -5.40
N GLN A 599 -4.34 -34.63 -5.97
CA GLN A 599 -4.95 -35.87 -6.44
C GLN A 599 -5.14 -36.78 -5.24
N SER A 600 -6.39 -37.13 -4.92
CA SER A 600 -6.67 -38.15 -3.91
C SER A 600 -5.91 -39.42 -4.29
N SER A 601 -5.11 -39.95 -3.37
CA SER A 601 -4.60 -41.31 -3.49
C SER A 601 -5.82 -42.22 -3.63
N GLN A 602 -6.11 -42.69 -4.84
CA GLN A 602 -7.02 -43.81 -5.00
C GLN A 602 -6.41 -44.94 -4.18
N GLY A 603 -7.03 -45.21 -3.03
CA GLY A 603 -6.77 -46.42 -2.28
C GLY A 603 -6.96 -47.56 -3.26
N THR A 604 -5.87 -48.27 -3.55
CA THR A 604 -5.93 -49.60 -4.09
C THR A 604 -6.62 -50.46 -3.04
N ALA A 605 -7.95 -50.51 -3.11
CA ALA A 605 -8.73 -51.57 -2.49
C ALA A 605 -8.25 -52.88 -3.13
N ARG A 606 -7.40 -53.60 -2.40
CA ARG A 606 -7.10 -55.01 -2.63
C ARG A 606 -8.05 -55.86 -1.82
#